data_AF-A0A0A2X434-F1
#
_entry.id   AF-A0A0A2X434-F1
#
_cell.length_a   1.000
_cell.length_b   1.000
_cell.length_c   1.000
_cell.angle_alpha   90.00
_cell.angle_beta   90.00
_cell.angle_gamma   90.00
#
_symmetry.space_group_name_H-M   'P 1'
#
loop_
_entity.id
_entity.type
_entity.pdbx_description
1 polymer ?
#
loop_
_entity_poly.entity_id
_entity_poly.type
_entity_poly.pdbx_seq_one_letter_code
_entity_poly.pdbx_strand_id
1 'polypeptide(L)'
;MNRTMLLALALIATAPAFAQQQAARPAGAQGGPDATFAAWDKDGNGTLSKDEFRAGWMATRDDLALRRLHTEFARHDADKSGKLEAAEYANLALVQRAGKSAPMMTAFDKNKDGGLQFAEYIDFIKVAGAQQQPPRAAAPKAK
;
A
#
# COMPACT_ATOMS: atom_id res chain seq x y z
N MET A 1 22.54 80.17 -19.77
CA MET A 1 23.18 79.62 -20.99
C MET A 1 24.06 78.49 -20.52
N ASN A 2 23.82 77.21 -20.82
CA ASN A 2 23.76 76.59 -22.15
C ASN A 2 22.72 75.45 -22.21
N ARG A 3 22.14 75.23 -23.39
CA ARG A 3 20.97 74.37 -23.70
C ARG A 3 21.44 73.12 -24.46
N THR A 4 20.84 71.95 -24.16
CA THR A 4 20.43 70.81 -25.04
C THR A 4 20.31 69.53 -24.17
N MET A 5 19.11 69.08 -23.75
CA MET A 5 18.11 68.27 -24.47
C MET A 5 18.63 66.93 -25.02
N LEU A 6 18.34 65.82 -24.33
CA LEU A 6 17.90 64.56 -24.92
C LEU A 6 17.02 63.80 -23.90
N LEU A 7 15.77 63.56 -24.32
CA LEU A 7 14.78 62.71 -23.68
C LEU A 7 15.21 61.24 -23.77
N ALA A 8 15.08 60.50 -22.67
CA ALA A 8 14.79 59.07 -22.72
C ALA A 8 13.78 58.77 -21.59
N LEU A 9 12.50 58.81 -21.95
CA LEU A 9 11.40 58.34 -21.14
C LEU A 9 11.39 56.80 -21.25
N ALA A 10 11.99 56.10 -20.29
CA ALA A 10 11.83 54.65 -20.16
C ALA A 10 10.71 54.38 -19.15
N LEU A 11 9.59 53.86 -19.66
CA LEU A 11 8.44 53.45 -18.88
C LEU A 11 8.83 52.50 -17.74
N ILE A 12 8.47 52.88 -16.52
CA ILE A 12 8.42 51.98 -15.37
C ILE A 12 7.15 51.14 -15.54
N ALA A 13 7.31 49.89 -15.99
CA ALA A 13 6.29 48.86 -15.83
C ALA A 13 6.78 47.89 -14.74
N THR A 14 6.38 48.17 -13.51
CA THR A 14 6.46 47.22 -12.39
C THR A 14 5.41 46.13 -12.61
N ALA A 15 5.83 44.97 -13.12
CA ALA A 15 5.06 43.74 -12.97
C ALA A 15 5.54 43.03 -11.69
N PRO A 16 4.64 42.54 -10.83
CA PRO A 16 5.04 41.89 -9.60
C PRO A 16 5.73 40.56 -9.92
N ALA A 17 6.86 40.34 -9.26
CA ALA A 17 7.48 39.04 -9.13
C ALA A 17 6.53 38.09 -8.38
N PHE A 18 5.63 37.45 -9.11
CA PHE A 18 4.94 36.22 -8.68
C PHE A 18 5.16 35.14 -9.74
N ALA A 19 6.42 34.96 -10.13
CA ALA A 19 6.91 33.67 -10.61
C ALA A 19 7.63 33.01 -9.44
N GLN A 20 6.88 32.69 -8.37
CA GLN A 20 7.36 31.80 -7.33
C GLN A 20 6.33 30.66 -7.15
N GLN A 21 6.86 29.44 -7.25
CA GLN A 21 6.24 28.13 -7.08
C GLN A 21 5.30 27.68 -8.20
N GLN A 22 5.61 26.60 -8.92
CA GLN A 22 6.01 25.33 -8.33
C GLN A 22 7.47 24.96 -8.59
N ALA A 23 8.15 24.77 -7.46
CA ALA A 23 9.48 24.23 -7.33
C ALA A 23 9.62 22.93 -8.14
N ALA A 24 10.79 22.76 -8.75
CA ALA A 24 11.34 21.44 -8.96
C ALA A 24 11.14 20.65 -7.65
N ARG A 25 10.19 19.72 -7.65
CA ARG A 25 10.00 18.80 -6.52
C ARG A 25 11.35 18.11 -6.33
N PRO A 26 11.95 18.13 -5.13
CA PRO A 26 13.19 17.43 -4.91
C PRO A 26 12.97 15.96 -5.29
N ALA A 27 13.80 15.46 -6.19
CA ALA A 27 13.98 14.05 -6.45
C ALA A 27 14.39 13.39 -5.12
N GLY A 28 13.40 12.88 -4.37
CA GLY A 28 13.64 12.41 -3.00
C GLY A 28 12.42 12.14 -2.14
N ALA A 29 11.20 12.55 -2.54
CA ALA A 29 9.98 12.21 -1.79
C ALA A 29 9.54 10.75 -2.06
N GLN A 30 10.36 9.77 -1.67
CA GLN A 30 9.94 8.38 -1.65
C GLN A 30 9.02 8.16 -0.44
N GLY A 31 7.70 8.36 -0.63
CA GLY A 31 6.68 7.90 0.34
C GLY A 31 5.76 8.93 0.99
N GLY A 32 5.52 10.09 0.36
CA GLY A 32 4.52 11.07 0.81
C GLY A 32 3.22 11.07 -0.02
N PRO A 33 2.13 11.71 0.45
CA PRO A 33 0.86 11.80 -0.27
C PRO A 33 1.03 12.37 -1.70
N ASP A 34 1.96 13.32 -1.86
CA ASP A 34 2.36 13.90 -3.14
C ASP A 34 2.94 12.89 -4.14
N ALA A 35 3.74 11.94 -3.65
CA ALA A 35 4.35 10.90 -4.46
C ALA A 35 3.33 9.79 -4.77
N THR A 36 2.45 9.47 -3.81
CA THR A 36 1.33 8.54 -4.05
C THR A 36 0.37 9.10 -5.09
N PHE A 37 0.02 10.38 -5.00
CA PHE A 37 -0.82 11.06 -5.98
C PHE A 37 -0.19 11.00 -7.38
N ALA A 38 1.08 11.40 -7.50
CA ALA A 38 1.81 11.34 -8.77
C ALA A 38 1.98 9.92 -9.32
N ALA A 39 2.03 8.90 -8.46
CA ALA A 39 2.09 7.50 -8.88
C ALA A 39 0.74 6.98 -9.41
N TRP A 40 -0.37 7.56 -8.95
CA TRP A 40 -1.73 7.17 -9.31
C TRP A 40 -2.26 7.96 -10.51
N ASP A 41 -1.88 9.22 -10.67
CA ASP A 41 -2.18 10.09 -11.81
C ASP A 41 -1.38 9.59 -13.04
N LYS A 42 -2.02 8.77 -13.88
CA LYS A 42 -1.36 8.07 -14.99
C LYS A 42 -1.26 8.94 -16.23
N ASP A 43 -2.25 9.80 -16.45
CA ASP A 43 -2.24 10.72 -17.58
C ASP A 43 -1.48 12.03 -17.27
N GLY A 44 -1.16 12.28 -16.00
CA GLY A 44 -0.36 13.42 -15.55
C GLY A 44 -1.12 14.74 -15.62
N ASN A 45 -2.46 14.70 -15.62
CA ASN A 45 -3.30 15.89 -15.75
C ASN A 45 -3.44 16.68 -14.43
N GLY A 46 -2.83 16.20 -13.33
CA GLY A 46 -2.87 16.84 -12.02
C GLY A 46 -4.14 16.56 -11.23
N THR A 47 -4.97 15.62 -11.68
CA THR A 47 -6.18 15.11 -11.02
C THR A 47 -6.18 13.58 -11.03
N LEU A 48 -7.00 12.97 -10.18
CA LEU A 48 -7.23 11.52 -10.26
C LEU A 48 -8.63 11.28 -10.81
N SER A 49 -8.70 10.64 -11.97
CA SER A 49 -9.95 10.04 -12.42
C SER A 49 -10.40 8.95 -11.44
N LYS A 50 -11.68 8.57 -11.53
CA LYS A 50 -12.25 7.49 -10.69
C LYS A 50 -11.49 6.17 -10.89
N ASP A 51 -11.05 5.90 -12.10
CA ASP A 51 -10.37 4.66 -12.45
C ASP A 51 -8.93 4.65 -11.93
N GLU A 52 -8.21 5.76 -12.06
CA GLU A 52 -6.88 5.96 -11.47
C GLU A 52 -6.90 5.84 -9.95
N PHE A 53 -7.84 6.52 -9.31
CA PHE A 53 -8.02 6.42 -7.86
C PHE A 53 -8.33 5.00 -7.43
N ARG A 54 -9.26 4.32 -8.11
CA ARG A 54 -9.63 2.93 -7.79
C ARG A 54 -8.44 2.00 -7.96
N ALA A 55 -7.71 2.09 -9.07
CA ALA A 55 -6.56 1.24 -9.35
C ALA A 55 -5.45 1.47 -8.32
N GLY A 56 -5.09 2.72 -8.07
CA GLY A 56 -4.09 3.11 -7.09
C GLY A 56 -4.45 2.65 -5.67
N TRP A 57 -5.69 2.90 -5.25
CA TRP A 57 -6.18 2.48 -3.93
C TRP A 57 -6.12 0.96 -3.74
N MET A 58 -6.56 0.17 -4.73
CA MET A 58 -6.52 -1.29 -4.64
C MET A 58 -5.08 -1.80 -4.56
N ALA A 59 -4.20 -1.29 -5.42
CA ALA A 59 -2.78 -1.67 -5.40
C ALA A 59 -2.12 -1.35 -4.05
N THR A 60 -2.37 -0.15 -3.49
CA THR A 60 -1.83 0.24 -2.18
C THR A 60 -2.41 -0.59 -1.05
N ARG A 61 -3.70 -0.93 -1.10
CA ARG A 61 -4.32 -1.83 -0.12
C ARG A 61 -3.67 -3.20 -0.13
N ASP A 62 -3.44 -3.76 -1.31
CA ASP A 62 -2.88 -5.10 -1.47
C ASP A 62 -1.41 -5.14 -1.01
N ASP A 63 -0.62 -4.12 -1.38
CA ASP A 63 0.75 -3.95 -0.88
C ASP A 63 0.78 -3.83 0.66
N LEU A 64 -0.08 -2.99 1.25
CA LEU A 64 -0.16 -2.86 2.70
C LEU A 64 -0.58 -4.17 3.37
N ALA A 65 -1.53 -4.90 2.78
CA ALA A 65 -1.94 -6.21 3.28
C ALA A 65 -0.78 -7.21 3.23
N LEU A 66 -0.04 -7.28 2.13
CA LEU A 66 1.13 -8.15 1.99
C LEU A 66 2.23 -7.80 2.99
N ARG A 67 2.54 -6.51 3.19
CA ARG A 67 3.53 -6.07 4.19
C ARG A 67 3.13 -6.45 5.61
N ARG A 68 1.85 -6.31 5.94
CA ARG A 68 1.33 -6.75 7.24
C ARG A 68 1.48 -8.26 7.40
N LEU A 69 1.07 -9.04 6.42
CA LEU A 69 1.20 -10.50 6.45
C LEU A 69 2.67 -10.94 6.56
N HIS A 70 3.57 -10.27 5.86
CA HIS A 70 5.01 -10.53 5.97
C HIS A 70 5.54 -10.21 7.38
N THR A 71 5.09 -9.10 7.98
CA THR A 71 5.46 -8.73 9.36
C THR A 71 4.96 -9.78 10.36
N GLU A 72 3.72 -10.24 10.20
CA GLU A 72 3.13 -11.29 11.03
C GLU A 72 3.87 -12.62 10.87
N PHE A 73 4.22 -12.99 9.63
CA PHE A 73 5.00 -14.18 9.32
C PHE A 73 6.35 -14.15 10.01
N ALA A 74 7.13 -13.08 9.79
CA ALA A 74 8.46 -12.92 10.37
C ALA A 74 8.46 -12.83 11.91
N ARG A 75 7.33 -12.46 12.53
CA ARG A 75 7.20 -12.49 13.99
C ARG A 75 7.05 -13.91 14.54
N HIS A 76 6.44 -14.82 13.78
CA HIS A 76 6.22 -16.20 14.21
C HIS A 76 7.36 -17.13 13.79
N ASP A 77 8.09 -16.81 12.72
CA ASP A 77 9.35 -17.44 12.32
C ASP A 77 10.47 -17.00 13.29
N ALA A 78 10.47 -17.60 14.47
CA ALA A 78 11.30 -17.23 15.60
C ALA A 78 12.76 -17.65 15.41
N ASP A 79 12.98 -18.79 14.75
CA ASP A 79 14.32 -19.29 14.44
C ASP A 79 14.88 -18.73 13.11
N LYS A 80 14.06 -17.99 12.35
CA LYS A 80 14.40 -17.36 11.06
C LYS A 80 14.75 -18.38 9.98
N SER A 81 14.09 -19.53 10.00
CA SER A 81 14.24 -20.57 9.00
C SER A 81 13.72 -20.16 7.62
N GLY A 82 12.88 -19.12 7.55
CA GLY A 82 12.18 -18.69 6.34
C GLY A 82 10.89 -19.47 6.05
N LYS A 83 10.46 -20.32 7.00
CA LYS A 83 9.18 -21.04 6.99
C LYS A 83 8.61 -21.05 8.41
N LEU A 84 7.34 -21.39 8.55
CA LEU A 84 6.73 -21.67 9.85
C LEU A 84 6.69 -23.17 10.09
N GLU A 85 7.56 -23.66 10.97
CA GLU A 85 7.54 -25.05 11.43
C GLU A 85 6.29 -25.34 12.29
N ALA A 86 6.00 -26.63 12.50
CA ALA A 86 4.80 -27.07 13.22
C ALA A 86 4.61 -26.42 14.61
N ALA A 87 5.70 -26.17 15.34
CA ALA A 87 5.65 -25.52 16.65
C ALA A 87 5.23 -24.05 16.55
N GLU A 88 5.71 -23.34 15.53
CA GLU A 88 5.40 -21.93 15.29
C GLU A 88 4.00 -21.76 14.70
N TYR A 89 3.62 -22.65 13.79
CA TYR A 89 2.28 -22.74 13.24
C TYR A 89 1.21 -22.90 14.34
N ALA A 90 1.46 -23.75 15.33
CA ALA A 90 0.55 -23.96 16.46
C ALA A 90 0.33 -22.69 17.32
N ASN A 91 1.27 -21.74 17.26
CA ASN A 91 1.18 -20.47 17.99
C ASN A 91 0.40 -19.38 17.26
N LEU A 92 0.00 -19.61 15.99
CA LEU A 92 -0.82 -18.65 15.26
C LEU A 92 -2.18 -18.48 15.92
N ALA A 93 -2.58 -17.23 16.19
CA ALA A 93 -3.86 -16.93 16.84
C ALA A 93 -5.08 -17.54 16.10
N LEU A 94 -5.00 -17.64 14.77
CA LEU A 94 -6.05 -18.27 13.96
C LEU A 94 -6.16 -19.78 14.24
N VAL A 95 -5.02 -20.46 14.42
CA VAL A 95 -4.95 -21.88 14.75
C VAL A 95 -5.43 -22.11 16.18
N GLN A 96 -4.92 -21.33 17.13
CA GLN A 96 -5.32 -21.42 18.54
C GLN A 96 -6.83 -21.19 18.72
N ARG A 97 -7.41 -20.21 18.02
CA ARG A 97 -8.85 -19.92 18.08
C ARG A 97 -9.70 -21.02 17.43
N ALA A 98 -9.25 -21.56 16.31
CA ALA A 98 -9.99 -22.62 15.61
C ALA A 98 -9.81 -24.00 16.26
N GLY A 99 -8.75 -24.22 17.04
CA GLY A 99 -8.47 -25.46 17.73
C GLY A 99 -8.44 -26.65 16.77
N LYS A 100 -9.27 -27.67 17.03
CA LYS A 100 -9.38 -28.87 16.18
C LYS A 100 -9.95 -28.60 14.78
N SER A 101 -10.62 -27.46 14.59
CA SER A 101 -11.15 -27.03 13.29
C SER A 101 -10.15 -26.20 12.49
N ALA A 102 -8.95 -25.93 13.04
CA ALA A 102 -7.91 -25.28 12.29
C ALA A 102 -7.54 -26.12 11.06
N PRO A 103 -7.35 -25.50 9.88
CA PRO A 103 -6.77 -26.18 8.74
C PRO A 103 -5.45 -26.87 9.14
N MET A 104 -5.13 -28.02 8.57
CA MET A 104 -3.85 -28.66 8.84
C MET A 104 -2.73 -27.93 8.09
N MET A 105 -1.59 -27.69 8.73
CA MET A 105 -0.40 -27.10 8.10
C MET A 105 -0.01 -27.85 6.81
N THR A 106 0.00 -29.18 6.88
CA THR A 106 0.36 -30.06 5.76
C THR A 106 -0.56 -29.95 4.55
N ALA A 107 -1.75 -29.35 4.67
CA ALA A 107 -2.62 -29.07 3.54
C ALA A 107 -2.10 -27.91 2.66
N PHE A 108 -1.19 -27.09 3.20
CA PHE A 108 -0.62 -25.92 2.54
C PHE A 108 0.87 -26.06 2.23
N ASP A 109 1.58 -26.97 2.90
CA ASP A 109 2.96 -27.37 2.62
C ASP A 109 3.05 -28.15 1.29
N LYS A 110 3.17 -27.41 0.18
CA LYS A 110 3.16 -27.93 -1.20
C LYS A 110 4.48 -28.58 -1.56
N ASN A 111 5.59 -28.00 -1.10
CA ASN A 111 6.92 -28.53 -1.36
C ASN A 111 7.31 -29.66 -0.39
N LYS A 112 6.51 -29.88 0.67
CA LYS A 112 6.67 -30.95 1.68
C LYS A 112 7.97 -30.84 2.47
N ASP A 113 8.39 -29.61 2.74
CA ASP A 113 9.63 -29.36 3.49
C ASP A 113 9.41 -29.28 5.02
N GLY A 114 8.17 -29.49 5.48
CA GLY A 114 7.82 -29.58 6.88
C GLY A 114 7.51 -28.22 7.54
N GLY A 115 7.41 -27.15 6.77
CA GLY A 115 6.92 -25.86 7.24
C GLY A 115 6.11 -25.13 6.18
N LEU A 116 5.57 -23.96 6.54
CA LEU A 116 4.91 -23.08 5.58
C LEU A 116 5.85 -21.96 5.18
N GLN A 117 6.28 -21.91 3.92
CA GLN A 117 6.95 -20.71 3.42
C GLN A 117 5.91 -19.59 3.23
N PHE A 118 6.39 -18.34 3.05
CA PHE A 118 5.50 -17.19 3.01
C PHE A 118 4.33 -17.31 2.01
N ALA A 119 4.57 -17.84 0.81
CA ALA A 119 3.52 -18.03 -0.19
C ALA A 119 2.42 -19.00 0.27
N GLU A 120 2.81 -20.08 0.97
CA GLU A 120 1.90 -21.09 1.50
C GLU A 120 1.14 -20.57 2.72
N TYR A 121 1.81 -19.78 3.56
CA TYR A 121 1.20 -19.05 4.66
C TYR A 121 0.09 -18.11 4.18
N ILE A 122 0.29 -17.38 3.08
CA ILE A 122 -0.76 -16.52 2.49
C ILE A 122 -2.00 -17.34 2.11
N ASP A 123 -1.82 -18.53 1.53
CA ASP A 123 -2.93 -19.41 1.18
C ASP A 123 -3.65 -19.94 2.43
N PHE A 124 -2.90 -20.29 3.48
CA PHE A 124 -3.46 -20.62 4.78
C PHE A 124 -4.32 -19.48 5.35
N ILE A 125 -3.82 -18.24 5.37
CA ILE A 125 -4.56 -17.09 5.92
C ILE A 125 -5.87 -16.83 5.15
N LYS A 126 -5.87 -16.99 3.82
CA LYS A 126 -7.09 -16.86 3.01
C LYS A 126 -8.16 -17.88 3.43
N VAL A 127 -7.76 -19.14 3.65
CA VAL A 127 -8.69 -20.21 4.04
C VAL A 127 -9.12 -20.08 5.49
N ALA A 128 -8.17 -19.94 6.42
CA ALA A 128 -8.44 -19.83 7.84
C ALA A 128 -9.24 -18.57 8.20
N GLY A 129 -8.96 -17.45 7.53
CA GLY A 129 -9.72 -16.21 7.68
C GLY A 129 -11.16 -16.31 7.20
N ALA A 130 -11.42 -17.06 6.11
CA ALA A 130 -12.78 -17.31 5.62
C ALA A 130 -13.59 -18.21 6.57
N GLN A 131 -12.94 -19.15 7.25
CA GLN A 131 -13.59 -20.06 8.21
C GLN A 131 -13.96 -19.39 9.55
N GLN A 132 -13.41 -18.20 9.84
CA GLN A 132 -13.73 -17.45 11.07
C GLN A 132 -14.82 -16.39 10.89
N GLN A 133 -15.33 -16.18 9.68
CA GLN A 133 -16.55 -15.40 9.51
C GLN A 133 -17.73 -16.28 9.95
N PRO A 134 -18.57 -15.86 10.92
CA PRO A 134 -19.87 -16.51 11.07
C PRO A 134 -20.58 -16.48 9.70
N PRO A 135 -21.47 -17.44 9.39
CA PRO A 135 -22.22 -17.41 8.14
C PRO A 135 -22.78 -16.00 7.97
N ARG A 136 -22.35 -15.31 6.92
CA ARG A 136 -22.81 -13.96 6.59
C ARG A 136 -24.33 -14.04 6.64
N ALA A 137 -24.95 -13.41 7.64
CA ALA A 137 -26.39 -13.37 7.75
C ALA A 137 -26.92 -12.99 6.37
N ALA A 138 -27.74 -13.87 5.78
CA ALA A 138 -28.33 -13.64 4.47
C ALA A 138 -28.92 -12.22 4.51
N ALA A 139 -28.48 -11.37 3.57
CA ALA A 139 -29.00 -10.02 3.47
C ALA A 139 -30.53 -10.10 3.51
N PRO A 140 -31.23 -9.27 4.30
CA PRO A 140 -32.68 -9.28 4.33
C PRO A 140 -33.14 -9.08 2.89
N LYS A 141 -33.96 -10.01 2.38
CA LYS A 141 -34.61 -9.84 1.08
C LYS A 141 -35.42 -8.55 1.18
N ALA A 142 -35.04 -7.55 0.39
CA ALA A 142 -35.83 -6.33 0.26
C ALA A 142 -37.26 -6.75 -0.16
N LYS A 143 -38.23 -6.25 0.58
CA LYS A 143 -39.65 -6.52 0.38
C LYS A 143 -40.19 -5.63 -0.73
#